data_AF-A0A933ZQB2-F1
#
_entry.id   AF-A0A933ZQB2-F1
#
_cell.length_a   1.000
_cell.length_b   1.000
_cell.length_c   1.000
_cell.angle_alpha   90.00
_cell.angle_beta   90.00
_cell.angle_gamma   90.00
#
_symmetry.space_group_name_H-M   'P 1'
#
loop_
_entity.id
_entity.type
_entity.pdbx_description
1 polymer ?
#
loop_
_entity_poly.entity_id
_entity_poly.type
_entity_poly.pdbx_seq_one_letter_code
_entity_poly.pdbx_strand_id
1 'polypeptide(L)'
;MRSALLAGSAAATLLLAASHVEGVALETVARSAQRWAERTHRMPWVVPGEVDHGSLSLAGSTAVERHEARATTLETIPIPGGPVVAIAEREGELVLGAFDGGAWRVAAGRREPVSMGIDERINDLAFSADGTRWAATAGGAFRVPRAGTPVRLASGAFQAVAIWKNTAWFASPRGLSNVDGRGFLTRGREQGFAADSPGALADCGPRLCIGALDGLWQWDGSTATRLGADTGSLPSDWVTAIAFGSNTLWAGTFDAGLAQLHPTHRRLALSDGLPEARVQPHALVVGAKATWAGTPQGILELRDDSAALASEGLPSREVTALALAHAGGLWMGYADGAARIRIEEVSP
;
A
#
# COMPACT_ATOMS: atom_id res chain seq x y z
N MET A 1 -68.41 -7.77 -16.38
CA MET A 1 -66.97 -7.68 -16.76
C MET A 1 -66.35 -6.50 -16.04
N ARG A 2 -65.10 -6.70 -15.57
CA ARG A 2 -64.18 -5.75 -14.90
C ARG A 2 -64.34 -5.64 -13.38
N SER A 3 -63.40 -6.28 -12.68
CA SER A 3 -62.62 -5.72 -11.56
C SER A 3 -61.55 -6.74 -11.12
N ALA A 4 -60.40 -6.73 -11.79
CA ALA A 4 -59.15 -7.32 -11.33
C ALA A 4 -58.01 -6.71 -12.16
N LEU A 5 -57.17 -5.86 -11.53
CA LEU A 5 -55.82 -5.43 -11.95
C LEU A 5 -55.52 -4.11 -11.24
N LEU A 6 -54.83 -4.15 -10.11
CA LEU A 6 -54.07 -3.03 -9.51
C LEU A 6 -53.31 -3.56 -8.28
N ALA A 7 -52.37 -4.48 -8.51
CA ALA A 7 -51.40 -4.92 -7.48
C ALA A 7 -50.01 -5.25 -8.07
N GLY A 8 -49.69 -4.72 -9.26
CA GLY A 8 -48.46 -5.04 -10.00
C GLY A 8 -47.46 -3.89 -10.17
N SER A 9 -47.77 -2.66 -9.72
CA SER A 9 -46.97 -1.48 -10.10
C SER A 9 -45.99 -1.00 -9.03
N ALA A 10 -46.18 -1.29 -7.73
CA ALA A 10 -45.32 -0.74 -6.69
C ALA A 10 -44.04 -1.57 -6.43
N ALA A 11 -44.14 -2.90 -6.56
CA ALA A 11 -42.99 -3.81 -6.37
C ALA A 11 -41.97 -3.73 -7.52
N ALA A 12 -42.44 -3.48 -8.76
CA ALA A 12 -41.56 -3.31 -9.92
C ALA A 12 -40.75 -2.01 -9.85
N THR A 13 -41.33 -0.91 -9.33
CA THR A 13 -40.62 0.38 -9.20
C THR A 13 -39.56 0.36 -8.10
N LEU A 14 -39.76 -0.40 -7.02
CA LEU A 14 -38.76 -0.59 -5.95
C LEU A 14 -37.59 -1.49 -6.40
N LEU A 15 -37.84 -2.54 -7.19
CA LEU A 15 -36.76 -3.34 -7.79
C LEU A 15 -35.98 -2.59 -8.87
N LEU A 16 -36.64 -1.72 -9.65
CA LEU A 16 -35.98 -0.87 -10.65
C LEU A 16 -35.15 0.25 -10.03
N ALA A 17 -35.57 0.79 -8.88
CA ALA A 17 -34.80 1.78 -8.13
C ALA A 17 -33.59 1.15 -7.43
N ALA A 18 -33.73 -0.05 -6.85
CA ALA A 18 -32.62 -0.79 -6.26
C ALA A 18 -31.58 -1.20 -7.32
N SER A 19 -32.02 -1.67 -8.49
CA SER A 19 -31.12 -2.03 -9.59
C SER A 19 -30.50 -0.81 -10.30
N HIS A 20 -31.17 0.34 -10.34
CA HIS A 20 -30.56 1.60 -10.77
C HIS A 20 -29.51 2.11 -9.77
N VAL A 21 -29.77 2.02 -8.47
CA VAL A 21 -28.81 2.44 -7.44
C VAL A 21 -27.59 1.51 -7.41
N GLU A 22 -27.80 0.20 -7.53
CA GLU A 22 -26.71 -0.78 -7.70
C GLU A 22 -25.95 -0.56 -9.02
N GLY A 23 -26.65 -0.30 -10.12
CA GLY A 23 -26.04 0.00 -11.42
C GLY A 23 -25.19 1.26 -11.42
N VAL A 24 -25.65 2.34 -10.78
CA VAL A 24 -24.91 3.60 -10.64
C VAL A 24 -23.75 3.45 -9.66
N ALA A 25 -23.90 2.69 -8.58
CA ALA A 25 -22.82 2.39 -7.65
C ALA A 25 -21.71 1.57 -8.34
N LEU A 26 -22.06 0.52 -9.09
CA LEU A 26 -21.12 -0.29 -9.86
C LEU A 26 -20.44 0.51 -10.98
N GLU A 27 -21.16 1.40 -11.68
CA GLU A 27 -20.57 2.31 -12.67
C GLU A 27 -19.62 3.34 -12.06
N THR A 28 -19.91 3.84 -10.85
CA THR A 28 -19.07 4.80 -10.14
C THR A 28 -17.79 4.15 -9.64
N VAL A 29 -17.91 2.92 -9.14
CA VAL A 29 -16.81 2.08 -8.68
C VAL A 29 -15.90 1.66 -9.84
N ALA A 30 -16.45 1.14 -10.94
CA ALA A 30 -15.69 0.79 -12.14
C ALA A 30 -14.94 2.00 -12.73
N ARG A 31 -15.57 3.18 -12.72
CA ARG A 31 -14.96 4.44 -13.17
C ARG A 31 -13.87 4.93 -12.22
N SER A 32 -13.95 4.60 -10.92
CA SER A 32 -12.94 4.96 -9.92
C SER A 32 -11.72 4.04 -9.99
N ALA A 33 -11.92 2.74 -10.20
CA ALA A 33 -10.85 1.77 -10.47
C ALA A 33 -10.12 2.09 -11.78
N GLN A 34 -10.86 2.37 -12.85
CA GLN A 34 -10.28 2.78 -14.13
C GLN A 34 -9.53 4.13 -14.00
N ARG A 35 -10.05 5.08 -13.23
CA ARG A 35 -9.33 6.32 -12.89
C ARG A 35 -8.09 6.07 -12.04
N TRP A 36 -8.08 5.08 -11.17
CA TRP A 36 -6.90 4.72 -10.38
C TRP A 36 -5.83 4.07 -11.26
N ALA A 37 -6.16 3.12 -12.13
CA ALA A 37 -5.23 2.57 -13.12
C ALA A 37 -4.71 3.65 -14.08
N GLU A 38 -5.59 4.54 -14.57
CA GLU A 38 -5.21 5.69 -15.40
C GLU A 38 -4.38 6.73 -14.61
N ARG A 39 -4.57 6.87 -13.30
CA ARG A 39 -3.84 7.81 -12.42
C ARG A 39 -2.61 7.19 -11.77
N THR A 40 -2.44 5.89 -11.65
CA THR A 40 -1.12 5.29 -11.35
C THR A 40 -0.22 5.45 -12.57
N HIS A 41 -0.79 5.51 -13.78
CA HIS A 41 -0.11 5.96 -15.01
C HIS A 41 0.03 7.49 -15.13
N ARG A 42 -0.73 8.29 -14.36
CA ARG A 42 -0.77 9.77 -14.41
C ARG A 42 -0.67 10.44 -13.05
N MET A 43 0.00 9.82 -12.08
CA MET A 43 0.41 10.53 -10.88
C MET A 43 1.28 11.70 -11.38
N PRO A 44 1.33 12.87 -10.71
CA PRO A 44 2.07 14.03 -11.20
C PRO A 44 3.61 13.82 -11.22
N TRP A 45 4.06 12.58 -11.19
CA TRP A 45 5.41 12.15 -11.46
C TRP A 45 5.59 12.06 -12.97
N VAL A 46 6.60 12.74 -13.49
CA VAL A 46 7.06 12.53 -14.86
C VAL A 46 7.53 11.09 -14.94
N VAL A 47 6.77 10.24 -15.62
CA VAL A 47 7.19 8.88 -15.98
C VAL A 47 8.40 9.03 -16.91
N PRO A 48 9.61 8.63 -16.51
CA PRO A 48 10.72 8.54 -17.46
C PRO A 48 10.27 7.57 -18.57
N GLY A 49 10.47 7.95 -19.83
CA GLY A 49 10.04 7.13 -20.97
C GLY A 49 10.52 5.69 -20.86
N GLU A 50 9.73 4.77 -21.44
CA GLU A 50 9.96 3.32 -21.52
C GLU A 50 11.46 2.98 -21.55
N VAL A 51 12.00 2.53 -20.42
CA VAL A 51 13.38 2.09 -20.32
C VAL A 51 13.40 0.62 -20.68
N ASP A 52 14.08 0.28 -21.77
CA ASP A 52 14.33 -1.10 -22.17
C ASP A 52 15.25 -1.75 -21.13
N HIS A 53 14.65 -2.47 -20.18
CA HIS A 53 15.37 -3.24 -19.18
C HIS A 53 15.93 -4.49 -19.84
N GLY A 54 17.08 -4.32 -20.50
CA GLY A 54 17.90 -5.45 -20.93
C GLY A 54 18.10 -6.40 -19.74
N SER A 55 17.87 -7.70 -19.97
CA SER A 55 17.94 -8.73 -18.93
C SER A 55 19.28 -8.66 -18.17
N LEU A 56 19.26 -8.06 -16.98
CA LEU A 56 20.42 -8.01 -16.09
C LEU A 56 20.50 -9.33 -15.34
N SER A 57 21.29 -10.28 -15.86
CA SER A 57 21.71 -11.43 -15.07
C SER A 57 22.86 -11.02 -14.17
N LEU A 58 22.59 -10.92 -12.87
CA LEU A 58 23.65 -10.81 -11.87
C LEU A 58 24.21 -12.19 -11.56
N ALA A 59 25.53 -12.34 -11.70
CA ALA A 59 26.24 -13.55 -11.34
C ALA A 59 25.97 -13.88 -9.85
N GLY A 60 25.25 -14.98 -9.61
CA GLY A 60 24.87 -15.44 -8.27
C GLY A 60 23.36 -15.55 -8.01
N SER A 61 22.49 -15.27 -8.99
CA SER A 61 21.05 -15.52 -8.84
C SER A 61 20.77 -17.04 -8.79
N THR A 62 20.43 -17.56 -7.61
CA THR A 62 19.72 -18.83 -7.52
C THR A 62 18.33 -18.61 -8.11
N ALA A 63 17.97 -19.40 -9.12
CA ALA A 63 16.65 -19.36 -9.72
C ALA A 63 15.59 -19.51 -8.61
N VAL A 64 14.59 -18.63 -8.59
CA VAL A 64 13.50 -18.70 -7.63
C VAL A 64 12.65 -19.93 -7.98
N GLU A 65 12.51 -20.86 -7.04
CA GLU A 65 11.63 -22.02 -7.24
C GLU A 65 10.16 -21.57 -7.23
N ARG A 66 9.30 -22.25 -7.99
CA ARG A 66 7.86 -21.93 -8.01
C ARG A 66 7.09 -22.90 -7.13
N HIS A 67 6.22 -22.37 -6.28
CA HIS A 67 5.21 -23.14 -5.56
C HIS A 67 3.81 -22.69 -5.95
N GLU A 68 2.80 -23.43 -5.50
CA GLU A 68 1.40 -23.02 -5.64
C GLU A 68 0.90 -22.38 -4.34
N ALA A 69 0.22 -21.25 -4.46
CA ALA A 69 -0.39 -20.55 -3.34
C ALA A 69 -1.86 -20.30 -3.62
N ARG A 70 -2.70 -20.53 -2.62
CA ARG A 70 -4.14 -20.29 -2.69
C ARG A 70 -4.54 -19.25 -1.67
N ALA A 71 -5.27 -18.23 -2.10
CA ALA A 71 -5.88 -17.28 -1.20
C ALA A 71 -7.28 -17.74 -0.79
N THR A 72 -7.67 -17.42 0.45
CA THR A 72 -9.04 -17.53 0.94
C THR A 72 -9.45 -16.21 1.56
N THR A 73 -10.54 -15.63 1.05
CA THR A 73 -11.15 -14.44 1.65
C THR A 73 -11.93 -14.82 2.91
N LEU A 74 -11.55 -14.22 4.04
CA LEU A 74 -12.14 -14.48 5.35
C LEU A 74 -13.27 -13.49 5.66
N GLU A 75 -13.07 -12.22 5.31
CA GLU A 75 -14.08 -11.17 5.44
C GLU A 75 -13.80 -10.03 4.45
N THR A 76 -14.85 -9.30 4.08
CA THR A 76 -14.77 -8.10 3.25
C THR A 76 -15.40 -6.92 3.98
N ILE A 77 -14.81 -5.75 3.79
CA ILE A 77 -15.22 -4.47 4.37
C ILE A 77 -15.37 -3.50 3.20
N PRO A 78 -16.62 -3.23 2.75
CA PRO A 78 -16.84 -2.28 1.68
C PRO A 78 -16.47 -0.86 2.16
N ILE A 79 -15.73 -0.13 1.33
CA ILE A 79 -15.36 1.26 1.59
C ILE A 79 -15.82 2.12 0.41
N PRO A 80 -16.66 3.14 0.65
CA PRO A 80 -17.13 3.99 -0.42
C PRO A 80 -16.04 4.99 -0.84
N GLY A 81 -16.10 5.45 -2.09
CA GLY A 81 -15.24 6.52 -2.60
C GLY A 81 -13.91 6.06 -3.21
N GLY A 82 -13.80 4.79 -3.61
CA GLY A 82 -12.71 4.30 -4.45
C GLY A 82 -11.73 3.36 -3.72
N PRO A 83 -10.60 3.02 -4.36
CA PRO A 83 -9.72 1.96 -3.92
C PRO A 83 -9.14 2.23 -2.53
N VAL A 84 -9.09 1.20 -1.70
CA VAL A 84 -8.37 1.23 -0.43
C VAL A 84 -6.87 1.10 -0.71
N VAL A 85 -6.14 2.20 -0.57
CA VAL A 85 -4.71 2.30 -0.92
C VAL A 85 -3.79 2.34 0.31
N ALA A 86 -4.35 2.44 1.51
CA ALA A 86 -3.58 2.43 2.74
C ALA A 86 -4.33 1.64 3.82
N ILE A 87 -3.60 0.80 4.56
CA ILE A 87 -4.16 -0.02 5.63
C ILE A 87 -3.22 0.01 6.82
N ALA A 88 -3.77 0.31 8.00
CA ALA A 88 -3.03 0.21 9.25
C ALA A 88 -3.92 -0.46 10.29
N GLU A 89 -3.35 -1.37 11.09
CA GLU A 89 -4.06 -2.02 12.19
C GLU A 89 -3.24 -1.92 13.48
N ARG A 90 -3.90 -1.60 14.59
CA ARG A 90 -3.30 -1.62 15.93
C ARG A 90 -4.35 -1.91 16.99
N GLU A 91 -4.04 -2.82 17.93
CA GLU A 91 -4.89 -3.10 19.10
C GLU A 91 -6.35 -3.44 18.73
N GLY A 92 -6.55 -4.14 17.61
CA GLY A 92 -7.87 -4.52 17.09
C GLY A 92 -8.64 -3.38 16.42
N GLU A 93 -8.03 -2.21 16.24
CA GLU A 93 -8.56 -1.13 15.42
C GLU A 93 -7.89 -1.14 14.05
N LEU A 94 -8.72 -1.19 13.01
CA LEU A 94 -8.32 -1.11 11.62
C LEU A 94 -8.65 0.29 11.08
N VAL A 95 -7.68 0.90 10.39
CA VAL A 95 -7.86 2.16 9.66
C VAL A 95 -7.56 1.91 8.19
N LEU A 96 -8.50 2.32 7.34
CA LEU A 96 -8.50 2.11 5.90
C LEU A 96 -8.51 3.48 5.22
N GLY A 97 -7.56 3.71 4.32
CA GLY A 97 -7.46 4.93 3.53
C GLY A 97 -7.87 4.67 2.10
N ALA A 98 -8.88 5.42 1.63
CA ALA A 98 -9.29 5.40 0.23
C ALA A 98 -8.74 6.60 -0.54
N PHE A 99 -8.43 6.41 -1.83
CA PHE A 99 -7.80 7.46 -2.65
C PHE A 99 -8.73 8.63 -2.99
N ASP A 100 -10.05 8.46 -2.99
CA ASP A 100 -11.04 9.55 -3.17
C ASP A 100 -12.23 9.40 -2.17
N GLY A 101 -12.05 8.56 -1.14
CA GLY A 101 -13.10 8.19 -0.18
C GLY A 101 -12.77 8.56 1.27
N GLY A 102 -11.59 9.11 1.51
CA GLY A 102 -11.10 9.49 2.83
C GLY A 102 -10.65 8.32 3.68
N ALA A 103 -10.41 8.60 4.96
CA ALA A 103 -10.01 7.59 5.93
C ALA A 103 -11.21 7.08 6.75
N TRP A 104 -11.22 5.78 6.99
CA TRP A 104 -12.28 5.04 7.65
C TRP A 104 -11.71 4.22 8.79
N ARG A 105 -12.40 4.21 9.91
CA ARG A 105 -12.03 3.42 11.08
C ARG A 105 -13.03 2.31 11.33
N VAL A 106 -12.53 1.10 11.53
CA VAL A 106 -13.28 -0.07 11.98
C VAL A 106 -12.73 -0.47 13.35
N ALA A 107 -13.50 -0.20 14.40
CA ALA A 107 -13.10 -0.55 15.76
C ALA A 107 -13.40 -2.03 16.06
N ALA A 108 -12.65 -2.63 16.98
CA ALA A 108 -12.91 -3.99 17.46
C ALA A 108 -14.39 -4.19 17.82
N GLY A 109 -15.01 -5.23 17.27
CA GLY A 109 -16.42 -5.56 17.50
C GLY A 109 -17.43 -4.70 16.73
N ARG A 110 -17.00 -3.70 15.96
CA ARG A 110 -17.85 -3.00 14.98
C ARG A 110 -17.60 -3.55 13.58
N ARG A 111 -18.67 -3.78 12.83
CA ARG A 111 -18.60 -4.20 11.43
C ARG A 111 -18.60 -3.01 10.46
N GLU A 112 -19.27 -1.93 10.83
CA GLU A 112 -19.44 -0.77 9.95
C GLU A 112 -18.27 0.23 10.09
N PRO A 113 -17.61 0.61 8.99
CA PRO A 113 -16.60 1.64 8.97
C PRO A 113 -17.17 3.02 9.31
N VAL A 114 -16.43 3.80 10.08
CA VAL A 114 -16.78 5.17 10.45
C VAL A 114 -15.77 6.13 9.83
N SER A 115 -16.26 7.10 9.03
CA SER A 115 -15.39 8.13 8.46
C SER A 115 -14.66 8.91 9.55
N MET A 116 -13.37 9.17 9.32
CA MET A 116 -12.51 9.94 10.22
C MET A 116 -12.59 11.45 9.98
N GLY A 117 -13.29 11.90 8.92
CA GLY A 117 -13.47 13.33 8.63
C GLY A 117 -12.17 14.08 8.33
N ILE A 118 -11.20 13.41 7.71
CA ILE A 118 -9.97 14.03 7.19
C ILE A 118 -10.04 14.14 5.66
N ASP A 119 -8.94 14.52 5.01
CA ASP A 119 -8.82 14.63 3.55
C ASP A 119 -9.39 13.40 2.82
N GLU A 120 -10.01 13.62 1.67
CA GLU A 120 -10.65 12.54 0.89
C GLU A 120 -9.63 11.67 0.14
N ARG A 121 -8.40 12.16 -0.04
CA ARG A 121 -7.36 11.47 -0.80
C ARG A 121 -6.24 10.99 0.09
N ILE A 122 -6.41 9.80 0.65
CA ILE A 122 -5.42 9.17 1.51
C ILE A 122 -4.36 8.51 0.65
N ASN A 123 -3.09 8.74 1.00
CA ASN A 123 -1.95 8.09 0.34
C ASN A 123 -1.31 7.04 1.25
N ASP A 124 -1.22 7.31 2.56
CA ASP A 124 -0.61 6.38 3.52
C ASP A 124 -1.08 6.64 4.96
N LEU A 125 -0.98 5.62 5.81
CA LEU A 125 -1.46 5.60 7.19
C LEU A 125 -0.47 4.91 8.12
N ALA A 126 -0.29 5.46 9.31
CA ALA A 126 0.54 4.84 10.35
C ALA A 126 -0.04 5.02 11.75
N PHE A 127 0.32 4.10 12.64
CA PHE A 127 0.01 4.17 14.07
C PHE A 127 1.26 4.40 14.92
N SER A 128 1.17 5.37 15.83
CA SER A 128 2.11 5.48 16.95
C SER A 128 1.76 4.49 18.07
N ALA A 129 2.73 4.28 18.97
CA ALA A 129 2.60 3.36 20.09
C ALA A 129 1.44 3.69 21.05
N ASP A 130 1.09 4.98 21.15
CA ASP A 130 0.01 5.53 21.98
C ASP A 130 -1.38 5.42 21.34
N GLY A 131 -1.48 4.86 20.14
CA GLY A 131 -2.73 4.77 19.37
C GLY A 131 -3.08 6.04 18.60
N THR A 132 -2.17 7.03 18.52
CA THR A 132 -2.31 8.15 17.58
C THR A 132 -2.22 7.63 16.15
N ARG A 133 -3.17 8.04 15.30
CA ARG A 133 -3.14 7.74 13.86
C ARG A 133 -2.55 8.91 13.12
N TRP A 134 -1.79 8.63 12.09
CA TRP A 134 -1.21 9.62 11.20
C TRP A 134 -1.61 9.31 9.78
N ALA A 135 -1.90 10.35 9.00
CA ALA A 135 -2.27 10.20 7.60
C ALA A 135 -1.46 11.16 6.72
N ALA A 136 -0.83 10.58 5.71
CA ALA A 136 -0.31 11.31 4.56
C ALA A 136 -1.42 11.37 3.50
N THR A 137 -1.73 12.56 3.01
CA THR A 137 -2.84 12.79 2.08
C THR A 137 -2.43 13.76 0.98
N ALA A 138 -3.22 13.84 -0.08
CA ALA A 138 -2.97 14.79 -1.17
C ALA A 138 -3.09 16.26 -0.72
N GLY A 139 -3.88 16.55 0.32
CA GLY A 139 -4.06 17.92 0.83
C GLY A 139 -3.27 18.25 2.09
N GLY A 140 -2.73 17.27 2.83
CA GLY A 140 -1.95 17.55 4.03
C GLY A 140 -1.48 16.34 4.83
N ALA A 141 -0.67 16.64 5.85
CA ALA A 141 -0.29 15.69 6.89
C ALA A 141 -1.23 15.86 8.09
N PHE A 142 -1.79 14.76 8.59
CA PHE A 142 -2.76 14.78 9.68
C PHE A 142 -2.29 13.98 10.88
N ARG A 143 -2.61 14.49 12.07
CA ARG A 143 -2.60 13.76 13.33
C ARG A 143 -4.02 13.55 13.78
N VAL A 144 -4.40 12.30 14.02
CA VAL A 144 -5.71 11.93 14.55
C VAL A 144 -5.51 11.24 15.89
N PRO A 145 -5.66 11.97 17.01
CA PRO A 145 -5.54 11.40 18.35
C PRO A 145 -6.52 10.24 18.56
N ARG A 146 -6.23 9.36 19.53
CA ARG A 146 -7.13 8.26 19.91
C ARG A 146 -8.55 8.78 20.24
N ALA A 147 -8.61 9.90 20.96
CA ALA A 147 -9.82 10.65 21.28
C ALA A 147 -9.59 12.14 21.02
N GLY A 148 -10.58 12.82 20.42
CA GLY A 148 -10.50 14.24 20.05
C GLY A 148 -10.60 14.46 18.54
N THR A 149 -10.35 15.69 18.12
CA THR A 149 -10.52 16.11 16.73
C THR A 149 -9.24 15.88 15.92
N PRO A 150 -9.33 15.41 14.66
CA PRO A 150 -8.22 15.44 13.72
C PRO A 150 -7.59 16.83 13.61
N VAL A 151 -6.26 16.88 13.51
CA VAL A 151 -5.49 18.11 13.32
C VAL A 151 -4.70 18.00 12.03
N ARG A 152 -4.90 18.95 11.10
CA ARG A 152 -4.03 19.13 9.94
C ARG A 152 -2.75 19.83 10.42
N LEU A 153 -1.62 19.14 10.31
CA LEU A 153 -0.30 19.60 10.76
C LEU A 153 0.35 20.51 9.73
N ALA A 154 0.16 20.19 8.45
CA ALA A 154 0.69 20.92 7.32
C ALA A 154 -0.21 20.71 6.09
N SER A 155 -0.28 21.72 5.22
CA SER A 155 -0.92 21.62 3.91
C SER A 155 0.08 21.16 2.84
N GLY A 156 -0.42 20.52 1.79
CA GLY A 156 0.37 20.04 0.65
C GLY A 156 0.31 18.53 0.49
N ALA A 157 0.84 18.03 -0.63
CA ALA A 157 0.79 16.61 -0.96
C ALA A 157 1.85 15.81 -0.22
N PHE A 158 1.42 14.92 0.67
CA PHE A 158 2.26 13.96 1.38
C PHE A 158 1.98 12.56 0.86
N GLN A 159 3.03 11.78 0.62
CA GLN A 159 2.95 10.50 -0.10
C GLN A 159 3.03 9.30 0.83
N ALA A 160 3.77 9.43 1.94
CA ALA A 160 4.01 8.35 2.88
C ALA A 160 4.09 8.89 4.30
N VAL A 161 3.80 8.03 5.27
CA VAL A 161 4.03 8.28 6.69
C VAL A 161 4.54 7.02 7.39
N ALA A 162 5.62 7.16 8.15
CA ALA A 162 6.13 6.08 9.00
C ALA A 162 6.43 6.60 10.41
N ILE A 163 6.34 5.71 11.40
CA ILE A 163 6.80 6.01 12.75
C ILE A 163 8.22 5.48 12.90
N TRP A 164 9.17 6.39 13.09
CA TRP A 164 10.57 6.02 13.33
C TRP A 164 11.09 6.77 14.54
N LYS A 165 11.74 6.04 15.47
CA LYS A 165 12.18 6.58 16.78
C LYS A 165 11.04 7.34 17.49
N ASN A 166 9.86 6.72 17.56
CA ASN A 166 8.63 7.27 18.15
C ASN A 166 8.12 8.60 17.55
N THR A 167 8.58 8.96 16.35
CA THR A 167 8.20 10.20 15.68
C THR A 167 7.56 9.89 14.34
N ALA A 168 6.47 10.58 13.99
CA ALA A 168 5.89 10.49 12.66
C ALA A 168 6.74 11.29 11.65
N TRP A 169 7.22 10.58 10.64
CA TRP A 169 7.93 11.11 9.49
C TRP A 169 7.04 11.03 8.27
N PHE A 170 6.95 12.13 7.52
CA PHE A 170 6.14 12.27 6.32
C PHE A 170 7.05 12.49 5.11
N ALA A 171 6.77 11.80 4.02
CA ALA A 171 7.41 12.04 2.73
C ALA A 171 6.55 12.98 1.88
N SER A 172 7.20 13.89 1.18
CA SER A 172 6.59 14.77 0.19
C SER A 172 7.58 15.00 -0.97
N PRO A 173 7.14 15.54 -2.12
CA PRO A 173 8.07 15.92 -3.19
C PRO A 173 9.17 16.91 -2.74
N ARG A 174 8.98 17.61 -1.61
CA ARG A 174 9.96 18.54 -1.03
C ARG A 174 10.94 17.89 -0.05
N GLY A 175 10.88 16.57 0.11
CA GLY A 175 11.69 15.81 1.06
C GLY A 175 10.90 15.31 2.25
N LEU A 176 11.62 14.94 3.31
CA LEU A 176 11.05 14.39 4.54
C LEU A 176 10.69 15.50 5.50
N SER A 177 9.66 15.29 6.31
CA SER A 177 9.34 16.20 7.39
C SER A 177 8.79 15.46 8.60
N ASN A 178 9.07 15.97 9.79
CA ASN A 178 8.53 15.41 11.03
C ASN A 178 7.94 16.50 11.92
N VAL A 179 7.20 16.08 12.94
CA VAL A 179 6.70 16.96 13.99
C VAL A 179 7.46 16.70 15.29
N ASP A 180 8.37 17.61 15.67
CA ASP A 180 9.19 17.50 16.89
C ASP A 180 8.59 18.26 18.10
N GLY A 181 7.27 18.42 18.14
CA GLY A 181 6.60 19.23 19.17
C GLY A 181 6.84 20.75 19.03
N ARG A 182 7.68 21.23 18.10
CA ARG A 182 7.92 22.66 17.82
C ARG A 182 7.53 23.09 16.40
N GLY A 183 7.14 22.17 15.53
CA GLY A 183 6.66 22.47 14.18
C GLY A 183 6.94 21.36 13.19
N PHE A 184 6.62 21.63 11.92
CA PHE A 184 6.87 20.72 10.80
C PHE A 184 8.24 21.07 10.20
N LEU A 185 9.27 20.29 10.54
CA LEU A 185 10.64 20.54 10.07
C LEU A 185 10.93 19.72 8.82
N THR A 186 11.22 20.37 7.69
CA THR A 186 11.67 19.68 6.48
C THR A 186 13.18 19.37 6.57
N ARG A 187 13.54 18.10 6.37
CA ARG A 187 14.91 17.60 6.27
C ARG A 187 15.22 17.23 4.82
N GLY A 188 16.43 17.54 4.37
CA GLY A 188 16.81 17.51 2.97
C GLY A 188 18.31 17.41 2.73
N ARG A 189 18.77 18.04 1.64
CA ARG A 189 20.15 17.92 1.11
C ARG A 189 21.24 18.20 2.14
N GLU A 190 21.00 19.12 3.06
CA GLU A 190 21.96 19.49 4.12
C GLU A 190 22.28 18.35 5.09
N GLN A 191 21.43 17.32 5.17
CA GLN A 191 21.64 16.11 5.98
C GLN A 191 22.07 14.89 5.13
N GLY A 192 22.62 15.14 3.93
CA GLY A 192 23.05 14.10 3.00
C GLY A 192 21.90 13.34 2.31
N PHE A 193 20.66 13.79 2.49
CA PHE A 193 19.47 13.19 1.91
C PHE A 193 18.98 14.02 0.72
N ALA A 194 19.05 13.48 -0.49
CA ALA A 194 18.66 14.16 -1.73
C ALA A 194 17.70 13.33 -2.59
N ALA A 195 16.93 12.44 -1.96
CA ALA A 195 16.04 11.52 -2.66
C ALA A 195 15.08 12.28 -3.57
N ASP A 196 15.01 11.85 -4.82
CA ASP A 196 14.07 12.40 -5.78
C ASP A 196 12.69 11.85 -5.46
N SER A 197 11.79 12.76 -5.03
CA SER A 197 10.38 12.45 -4.93
C SER A 197 10.08 11.26 -3.99
N PRO A 198 10.44 11.36 -2.70
CA PRO A 198 10.26 10.25 -1.76
C PRO A 198 8.78 9.90 -1.64
N GLY A 199 8.48 8.62 -1.85
CA GLY A 199 7.12 8.09 -2.00
C GLY A 199 6.79 6.94 -1.06
N ALA A 200 7.78 6.32 -0.40
CA ALA A 200 7.59 5.24 0.56
C ALA A 200 8.49 5.43 1.78
N LEU A 201 8.01 5.05 2.97
CA LEU A 201 8.77 5.12 4.22
C LEU A 201 8.59 3.85 5.04
N ALA A 202 9.66 3.40 5.68
CA ALA A 202 9.59 2.30 6.64
C ALA A 202 10.58 2.48 7.80
N ASP A 203 10.16 2.09 8.99
CA ASP A 203 11.08 1.90 10.13
C ASP A 203 11.95 0.67 9.86
N CYS A 204 13.23 0.90 9.65
CA CYS A 204 14.24 -0.14 9.44
C CYS A 204 15.13 -0.33 10.66
N GLY A 205 14.62 -0.05 11.86
CA GLY A 205 15.34 -0.12 13.13
C GLY A 205 16.24 1.11 13.33
N PRO A 206 17.59 0.98 13.24
CA PRO A 206 18.49 2.11 13.42
C PRO A 206 18.31 3.22 12.37
N ARG A 207 17.63 2.93 11.25
CA ARG A 207 17.49 3.84 10.10
C ARG A 207 16.02 3.99 9.70
N LEU A 208 15.69 5.14 9.13
CA LEU A 208 14.50 5.33 8.31
C LEU A 208 14.86 4.97 6.87
N CYS A 209 14.14 3.99 6.30
CA CYS A 209 14.27 3.69 4.88
C CYS A 209 13.29 4.53 4.08
N ILE A 210 13.74 5.04 2.93
CA ILE A 210 12.98 5.93 2.06
C ILE A 210 13.06 5.43 0.62
N GLY A 211 11.91 5.16 0.03
CA GLY A 211 11.77 4.78 -1.37
C GLY A 211 11.49 6.02 -2.20
N ALA A 212 12.18 6.13 -3.32
CA ALA A 212 12.19 7.33 -4.15
C ALA A 212 12.29 6.94 -5.64
N LEU A 213 12.16 7.92 -6.53
CA LEU A 213 12.35 7.71 -7.98
C LEU A 213 13.80 7.37 -8.32
N ASP A 214 14.72 7.80 -7.47
CA ASP A 214 16.15 7.60 -7.62
C ASP A 214 16.70 6.52 -6.68
N GLY A 215 15.89 5.61 -6.15
CA GLY A 215 16.38 4.43 -5.43
C GLY A 215 15.91 4.33 -3.98
N LEU A 216 16.61 3.48 -3.22
CA LEU A 216 16.36 3.23 -1.81
C LEU A 216 17.40 3.96 -0.96
N TRP A 217 16.93 4.91 -0.16
CA TRP A 217 17.76 5.65 0.78
C TRP A 217 17.63 5.09 2.19
N GLN A 218 18.74 4.97 2.89
CA GLN A 218 18.79 4.58 4.29
C GLN A 218 19.39 5.72 5.10
N TRP A 219 18.60 6.32 5.99
CA TRP A 219 18.99 7.48 6.77
C TRP A 219 19.02 7.18 8.27
N ASP A 220 20.13 7.45 8.94
CA ASP A 220 20.31 7.17 10.39
C ASP A 220 19.91 8.35 11.30
N GLY A 221 19.59 9.49 10.71
CA GLY A 221 19.29 10.76 11.39
C GLY A 221 20.34 11.86 11.15
N SER A 222 21.51 11.49 10.65
CA SER A 222 22.60 12.42 10.32
C SER A 222 23.14 12.21 8.90
N THR A 223 23.29 10.97 8.46
CA THR A 223 23.83 10.60 7.15
C THR A 223 22.89 9.65 6.42
N ALA A 224 22.92 9.72 5.09
CA ALA A 224 22.14 8.84 4.24
C ALA A 224 23.04 8.05 3.28
N THR A 225 22.64 6.82 2.97
CA THR A 225 23.24 6.00 1.91
C THR A 225 22.17 5.64 0.89
N ARG A 226 22.46 5.84 -0.39
CA ARG A 226 21.61 5.45 -1.52
C ARG A 226 22.01 4.06 -2.03
N LEU A 227 21.03 3.22 -2.25
CA LEU A 227 21.14 1.97 -2.99
C LEU A 227 20.32 2.09 -4.27
N GLY A 228 20.93 1.77 -5.41
CA GLY A 228 20.32 1.91 -6.72
C GLY A 228 20.66 0.76 -7.68
N ALA A 229 20.05 0.76 -8.86
CA ALA A 229 20.32 -0.17 -9.95
C ALA A 229 21.74 -0.02 -10.48
N ASP A 230 22.27 1.21 -10.53
CA ASP A 230 23.66 1.53 -10.86
C ASP A 230 24.69 0.80 -9.98
N THR A 231 24.34 0.56 -8.72
CA THR A 231 25.17 -0.20 -7.77
C THR A 231 24.91 -1.71 -7.77
N GLY A 232 23.98 -2.19 -8.60
CA GLY A 232 23.49 -3.57 -8.59
C GLY A 232 22.73 -3.94 -7.32
N SER A 233 22.32 -2.96 -6.51
CA SER A 233 21.61 -3.19 -5.25
C SER A 233 20.11 -3.41 -5.47
N LEU A 234 19.55 -2.81 -6.52
CA LEU A 234 18.14 -2.87 -6.86
C LEU A 234 17.97 -3.31 -8.33
N PRO A 235 16.83 -3.89 -8.70
CA PRO A 235 16.53 -4.18 -10.11
C PRO A 235 16.09 -2.92 -10.89
N SER A 236 15.58 -1.89 -10.19
CA SER A 236 15.22 -0.57 -10.72
C SER A 236 15.33 0.47 -9.60
N ASP A 237 15.57 1.73 -9.98
CA ASP A 237 15.66 2.85 -9.04
C ASP A 237 14.28 3.31 -8.55
N TRP A 238 13.18 3.03 -9.26
CA TRP A 238 11.87 3.51 -8.84
C TRP A 238 11.27 2.64 -7.72
N VAL A 239 11.62 2.95 -6.47
CA VAL A 239 11.19 2.21 -5.28
C VAL A 239 9.86 2.76 -4.74
N THR A 240 8.83 1.92 -4.73
CA THR A 240 7.44 2.30 -4.38
C THR A 240 6.93 1.64 -3.11
N ALA A 241 7.55 0.55 -2.66
CA ALA A 241 7.16 -0.15 -1.45
C ALA A 241 8.39 -0.60 -0.67
N ILE A 242 8.34 -0.49 0.66
CA ILE A 242 9.43 -0.90 1.54
C ILE A 242 8.85 -1.67 2.71
N ALA A 243 9.47 -2.79 3.05
CA ALA A 243 9.20 -3.49 4.30
C ALA A 243 10.50 -3.96 4.93
N PHE A 244 10.55 -3.92 6.27
CA PHE A 244 11.69 -4.40 7.03
C PHE A 244 11.20 -5.38 8.10
N GLY A 245 11.86 -6.53 8.19
CA GLY A 245 11.54 -7.56 9.17
C GLY A 245 12.62 -8.63 9.18
N SER A 246 12.83 -9.28 10.32
CA SER A 246 13.84 -10.34 10.48
C SER A 246 15.22 -9.92 9.95
N ASN A 247 15.62 -8.68 10.21
CA ASN A 247 16.89 -8.07 9.76
C ASN A 247 17.09 -8.06 8.23
N THR A 248 15.98 -8.14 7.47
CA THR A 248 15.97 -8.12 6.02
C THR A 248 15.15 -6.94 5.53
N LEU A 249 15.74 -6.13 4.65
CA LEU A 249 15.07 -5.03 3.98
C LEU A 249 14.58 -5.50 2.62
N TRP A 250 13.29 -5.29 2.36
CA TRP A 250 12.67 -5.54 1.07
C TRP A 250 12.32 -4.22 0.42
N ALA A 251 12.66 -4.08 -0.87
CA ALA A 251 12.30 -2.94 -1.69
C ALA A 251 11.54 -3.44 -2.92
N GLY A 252 10.29 -3.02 -3.07
CA GLY A 252 9.49 -3.22 -4.27
C GLY A 252 9.64 -2.04 -5.22
N THR A 253 9.82 -2.35 -6.50
CA THR A 253 9.95 -1.35 -7.55
C THR A 253 8.68 -1.28 -8.41
N PHE A 254 8.48 -0.14 -9.05
CA PHE A 254 7.31 0.10 -9.89
C PHE A 254 7.31 -0.77 -11.16
N ASP A 255 8.47 -1.17 -11.64
CA ASP A 255 8.67 -1.72 -12.99
C ASP A 255 9.58 -2.96 -13.07
N ALA A 256 10.26 -3.36 -12.00
CA ALA A 256 11.30 -4.39 -12.07
C ALA A 256 11.35 -5.37 -10.88
N GLY A 257 10.26 -5.52 -10.13
CA GLY A 257 10.13 -6.55 -9.10
C GLY A 257 10.58 -6.11 -7.72
N LEU A 258 11.29 -7.00 -7.03
CA LEU A 258 11.68 -6.84 -5.63
C LEU A 258 13.19 -7.00 -5.45
N ALA A 259 13.76 -6.31 -4.47
CA ALA A 259 15.08 -6.57 -3.95
C ALA A 259 14.98 -7.03 -2.50
N GLN A 260 15.67 -8.12 -2.18
CA GLN A 260 15.91 -8.59 -0.82
C GLN A 260 17.33 -8.22 -0.40
N LEU A 261 17.44 -7.38 0.61
CA LEU A 261 18.68 -6.80 1.09
C LEU A 261 18.94 -7.30 2.51
N HIS A 262 19.71 -8.39 2.61
CA HIS A 262 20.21 -8.92 3.88
C HIS A 262 21.67 -8.45 4.12
N PRO A 263 22.14 -8.32 5.37
CA PRO A 263 23.52 -7.89 5.63
C PRO A 263 24.62 -8.77 5.02
N THR A 264 24.36 -10.07 4.85
CA THR A 264 25.35 -11.05 4.37
C THR A 264 25.14 -11.51 2.93
N HIS A 265 23.97 -11.25 2.35
CA HIS A 265 23.65 -11.65 0.99
C HIS A 265 22.61 -10.69 0.42
N ARG A 266 22.67 -10.48 -0.89
CA ARG A 266 21.69 -9.69 -1.62
C ARG A 266 21.08 -10.58 -2.66
N ARG A 267 19.76 -10.55 -2.75
CA ARG A 267 19.03 -11.30 -3.77
C ARG A 267 18.13 -10.31 -4.49
N LEU A 268 18.28 -10.24 -5.80
CA LEU A 268 17.29 -9.58 -6.63
C LEU A 268 16.17 -10.59 -6.85
N ALA A 269 15.07 -10.36 -6.17
CA ALA A 269 13.88 -11.17 -6.33
C ALA A 269 13.07 -10.56 -7.49
N LEU A 270 13.32 -11.11 -8.68
CA LEU A 270 12.32 -11.26 -9.76
C LEU A 270 12.35 -10.18 -10.88
N SER A 271 13.17 -10.44 -11.91
CA SER A 271 12.78 -10.23 -13.33
C SER A 271 12.32 -11.54 -13.98
N ASP A 272 12.76 -12.70 -13.47
CA ASP A 272 12.68 -13.95 -14.20
C ASP A 272 11.42 -14.76 -13.84
N GLY A 273 10.35 -14.51 -14.60
CA GLY A 273 9.25 -15.47 -14.77
C GLY A 273 7.96 -15.23 -13.99
N LEU A 274 7.80 -14.09 -13.29
CA LEU A 274 6.48 -13.64 -12.86
C LEU A 274 5.81 -12.78 -13.95
N PRO A 275 4.51 -12.97 -14.22
CA PRO A 275 3.82 -12.31 -15.32
C PRO A 275 3.67 -10.78 -15.18
N GLU A 276 3.98 -10.20 -14.02
CA GLU A 276 4.05 -8.75 -13.82
C GLU A 276 4.96 -8.40 -12.64
N ALA A 277 6.02 -7.63 -12.89
CA ALA A 277 7.05 -7.28 -11.89
C ALA A 277 6.72 -6.02 -11.08
N ARG A 278 5.54 -5.41 -11.30
CA ARG A 278 5.13 -4.20 -10.58
C ARG A 278 4.73 -4.53 -9.15
N VAL A 279 5.39 -3.89 -8.18
CA VAL A 279 4.93 -3.84 -6.80
C VAL A 279 4.13 -2.57 -6.57
N GLN A 280 2.90 -2.72 -6.09
CA GLN A 280 2.03 -1.58 -5.84
C GLN A 280 2.54 -0.77 -4.64
N PRO A 281 2.42 0.58 -4.67
CA PRO A 281 2.88 1.43 -3.58
C PRO A 281 2.31 0.98 -2.24
N HIS A 282 3.17 0.94 -1.21
CA HIS A 282 2.80 0.53 0.16
C HIS A 282 2.26 -0.91 0.31
N ALA A 283 2.22 -1.71 -0.76
CA ALA A 283 1.68 -3.08 -0.73
C ALA A 283 2.79 -4.12 -0.53
N LEU A 284 3.64 -3.96 0.48
CA LEU A 284 4.72 -4.88 0.80
C LEU A 284 4.79 -5.13 2.30
N VAL A 285 4.74 -6.40 2.72
CA VAL A 285 4.74 -6.77 4.14
C VAL A 285 5.57 -8.01 4.41
N VAL A 286 6.30 -8.01 5.53
CA VAL A 286 7.12 -9.14 5.99
C VAL A 286 6.44 -9.81 7.17
N GLY A 287 6.00 -11.05 7.00
CA GLY A 287 5.51 -11.89 8.09
C GLY A 287 6.57 -12.82 8.65
N ALA A 288 6.15 -13.66 9.61
CA ALA A 288 7.05 -14.58 10.29
C ALA A 288 7.60 -15.71 9.40
N LYS A 289 6.87 -16.09 8.33
CA LYS A 289 7.20 -17.23 7.46
C LYS A 289 7.28 -16.90 5.98
N ALA A 290 6.86 -15.70 5.60
CA ALA A 290 6.75 -15.29 4.21
C ALA A 290 6.78 -13.76 4.12
N THR A 291 7.15 -13.28 2.95
CA THR A 291 6.98 -11.88 2.54
C THR A 291 5.91 -11.84 1.46
N TRP A 292 5.04 -10.84 1.50
CA TRP A 292 3.97 -10.69 0.50
C TRP A 292 4.03 -9.32 -0.15
N ALA A 293 3.89 -9.32 -1.48
CA ALA A 293 3.84 -8.11 -2.30
C ALA A 293 2.54 -8.09 -3.10
N GLY A 294 1.83 -6.97 -3.04
CA GLY A 294 0.64 -6.72 -3.85
C GLY A 294 1.05 -6.30 -5.25
N THR A 295 0.44 -6.96 -6.24
CA THR A 295 0.64 -6.67 -7.66
C THR A 295 -0.73 -6.42 -8.31
N PRO A 296 -0.76 -5.94 -9.57
CA PRO A 296 -2.01 -5.84 -10.32
C PRO A 296 -2.69 -7.21 -10.62
N GLN A 297 -1.97 -8.32 -10.47
CA GLN A 297 -2.46 -9.66 -10.81
C GLN A 297 -2.70 -10.57 -9.60
N GLY A 298 -2.46 -10.09 -8.39
CA GLY A 298 -2.71 -10.81 -7.16
C GLY A 298 -1.62 -10.52 -6.13
N ILE A 299 -1.42 -11.48 -5.22
CA ILE A 299 -0.42 -11.35 -4.17
C ILE A 299 0.71 -12.31 -4.47
N LEU A 300 1.90 -11.75 -4.65
CA LEU A 300 3.13 -12.51 -4.70
C LEU A 300 3.52 -12.91 -3.28
N GLU A 301 3.61 -14.20 -3.01
CA GLU A 301 4.17 -14.77 -1.79
C GLU A 301 5.60 -15.23 -2.04
N LEU A 302 6.50 -14.84 -1.13
CA LEU A 302 7.90 -15.21 -1.11
C LEU A 302 8.20 -15.99 0.17
N ARG A 303 8.72 -17.21 0.01
CA ARG A 303 9.10 -18.12 1.10
C ARG A 303 10.48 -18.66 0.83
N ASP A 304 11.46 -18.31 1.66
CA ASP A 304 12.85 -18.73 1.50
C ASP A 304 13.34 -18.51 0.05
N ASP A 305 13.59 -19.60 -0.68
CA ASP A 305 14.04 -19.57 -2.08
C ASP A 305 12.93 -19.70 -3.13
N SER A 306 11.67 -19.75 -2.71
CA SER A 306 10.49 -19.97 -3.55
C SER A 306 9.54 -18.78 -3.65
N ALA A 307 8.77 -18.72 -4.74
CA ALA A 307 7.74 -17.73 -4.96
C ALA A 307 6.49 -18.31 -5.62
N ALA A 308 5.33 -17.76 -5.25
CA ALA A 308 4.04 -18.09 -5.85
C ALA A 308 3.16 -16.86 -6.00
N LEU A 309 2.37 -16.82 -7.08
CA LEU A 309 1.33 -15.81 -7.27
C LEU A 309 -0.01 -16.38 -6.81
N ALA A 310 -0.55 -15.85 -5.72
CA ALA A 310 -1.91 -16.13 -5.28
C ALA A 310 -2.86 -15.13 -5.96
N SER A 311 -3.59 -15.58 -6.98
CA SER A 311 -4.58 -14.78 -7.72
C SER A 311 -6.01 -15.27 -7.57
N GLU A 312 -6.19 -16.55 -7.19
CA GLU A 312 -7.49 -17.19 -7.02
C GLU A 312 -7.95 -17.13 -5.55
N GLY A 313 -9.25 -16.93 -5.35
CA GLY A 313 -9.87 -16.81 -4.02
C GLY A 313 -9.74 -15.44 -3.33
N LEU A 314 -9.09 -14.49 -4.02
CA LEU A 314 -9.10 -13.06 -3.68
C LEU A 314 -10.41 -12.40 -4.15
N PRO A 315 -10.87 -11.33 -3.48
CA PRO A 315 -12.06 -10.59 -3.93
C PRO A 315 -11.79 -9.74 -5.18
N SER A 316 -10.52 -9.43 -5.45
CA SER A 316 -10.01 -8.73 -6.64
C SER A 316 -8.60 -9.21 -6.93
N ARG A 317 -8.19 -9.20 -8.21
CA ARG A 317 -6.78 -9.44 -8.59
C ARG A 317 -5.92 -8.21 -8.37
N GLU A 318 -6.49 -7.02 -8.51
CA GLU A 318 -5.78 -5.77 -8.32
C GLU A 318 -5.63 -5.48 -6.83
N VAL A 319 -4.42 -5.71 -6.30
CA VAL A 319 -4.07 -5.47 -4.90
C VAL A 319 -3.51 -4.07 -4.75
N THR A 320 -4.20 -3.21 -4.01
CA THR A 320 -3.83 -1.79 -3.90
C THR A 320 -3.12 -1.45 -2.59
N ALA A 321 -3.22 -2.32 -1.57
CA ALA A 321 -2.54 -2.18 -0.29
C ALA A 321 -2.42 -3.54 0.41
N LEU A 322 -1.43 -3.70 1.28
CA LEU A 322 -1.28 -4.86 2.15
C LEU A 322 -0.91 -4.43 3.57
N ALA A 323 -1.46 -5.12 4.56
CA ALA A 323 -1.03 -5.03 5.96
C ALA A 323 -1.11 -6.41 6.63
N LEU A 324 -0.28 -6.67 7.64
CA LEU A 324 -0.46 -7.87 8.48
C LEU A 324 -1.72 -7.71 9.32
N ALA A 325 -2.54 -8.75 9.38
CA ALA A 325 -3.72 -8.76 10.25
C ALA A 325 -3.36 -9.26 11.65
N HIS A 326 -3.80 -8.56 12.70
CA HIS A 326 -3.57 -8.97 14.09
C HIS A 326 -4.22 -10.33 14.42
N ALA A 327 -5.39 -10.61 13.82
CA ALA A 327 -6.08 -11.90 13.92
C ALA A 327 -5.45 -13.01 13.06
N GLY A 328 -4.28 -12.78 12.47
CA GLY A 328 -3.61 -13.66 11.52
C GLY A 328 -4.15 -13.49 10.10
N GLY A 329 -3.26 -13.77 9.13
CA GLY A 329 -3.49 -13.50 7.71
C GLY A 329 -3.04 -12.10 7.31
N LEU A 330 -3.61 -11.59 6.22
CA LEU A 330 -3.32 -10.27 5.66
C LEU A 330 -4.60 -9.47 5.53
N TRP A 331 -4.51 -8.16 5.73
CA TRP A 331 -5.44 -7.23 5.13
C TRP A 331 -4.97 -6.89 3.72
N MET A 332 -5.92 -6.86 2.79
CA MET A 332 -5.74 -6.48 1.40
C MET A 332 -6.68 -5.32 1.07
N GLY A 333 -6.14 -4.28 0.46
CA GLY A 333 -6.92 -3.24 -0.20
C GLY A 333 -7.20 -3.61 -1.65
N TYR A 334 -8.37 -3.21 -2.14
CA TYR A 334 -8.76 -3.32 -3.55
C TYR A 334 -9.73 -2.20 -3.92
N ALA A 335 -10.19 -2.19 -5.17
CA ALA A 335 -11.04 -1.15 -5.75
C ALA A 335 -12.28 -0.77 -4.92
N ASP A 336 -12.91 -1.76 -4.27
CA ASP A 336 -14.25 -1.60 -3.68
C ASP A 336 -14.23 -1.72 -2.15
N GLY A 337 -13.05 -1.90 -1.55
CA GLY A 337 -12.94 -2.09 -0.12
C GLY A 337 -11.64 -2.72 0.33
N ALA A 338 -11.69 -3.27 1.54
CA ALA A 338 -10.63 -4.06 2.12
C ALA A 338 -11.12 -5.47 2.45
N ALA A 339 -10.22 -6.45 2.47
CA ALA A 339 -10.55 -7.81 2.84
C ALA A 339 -9.49 -8.39 3.77
N ARG A 340 -9.91 -9.19 4.74
CA ARG A 340 -8.96 -10.08 5.43
C ARG A 340 -8.88 -11.38 4.68
N ILE A 341 -7.67 -11.79 4.36
CA ILE A 341 -7.39 -12.97 3.58
C ILE A 341 -6.38 -13.86 4.30
N ARG A 342 -6.35 -15.13 3.92
CA ARG A 342 -5.28 -16.06 4.26
C ARG A 342 -4.68 -16.60 2.97
N ILE A 343 -3.36 -16.69 2.92
CA ILE A 343 -2.62 -17.35 1.84
C ILE A 343 -2.03 -18.62 2.43
N GLU A 344 -2.31 -19.73 1.76
CA GLU A 344 -1.82 -21.05 2.12
C GLU A 344 -1.05 -21.63 0.94
N GLU A 345 0.08 -22.25 1.24
CA GLU A 345 0.80 -23.05 0.27
C GLU A 345 -0.01 -24.32 -0.02
N VAL A 346 -0.20 -24.61 -1.31
CA VAL A 346 -0.83 -25.86 -1.73
C VAL A 346 0.25 -26.91 -1.75
N SER A 347 0.25 -27.80 -0.75
CA SER A 347 1.10 -28.98 -0.78
C SER A 347 0.69 -29.88 -1.96
N PRO A 348 1.66 -30.44 -2.71
CA PRO A 348 1.40 -31.25 -3.90
C PRO A 348 0.65 -32.56 -3.62
#